data_AF-A0A927Y0I7-F1
#
_entry.id   AF-A0A927Y0I7-F1
#
_cell.length_a   1.000
_cell.length_b   1.000
_cell.length_c   1.000
_cell.angle_alpha   90.00
_cell.angle_beta   90.00
_cell.angle_gamma   90.00
#
_symmetry.space_group_name_H-M   'P 1'
#
loop_
_entity.id
_entity.type
_entity.pdbx_description
1 polymer ?
#
loop_
_entity_poly.entity_id
_entity_poly.type
_entity_poly.pdbx_seq_one_letter_code
_entity_poly.pdbx_strand_id
1 'polypeptide(L)'
;MEREDAVYHKLLIMSCLDDGYDEWLNRYLVAEDPLSDIVLELAYCGSDTNKTISVLHHFCAEGQYDMAAVGDRIRRFFCRTYDTKELSKEEILAAMQRIVANAGNQNDLYCLPVWASMDILDDYYQLAKQGIISWERFDFAFFSYLNNGTPVDSDLIWIKRG
;
A
#
# COMPACT_ATOMS: atom_id res chain seq x y z
N MET A 1 6.12 -18.91 4.16
CA MET A 1 5.65 -17.51 4.00
C MET A 1 6.48 -16.75 2.95
N GLU A 2 5.83 -16.08 1.99
CA GLU A 2 6.51 -15.19 1.01
C GLU A 2 6.83 -13.81 1.63
N ARG A 3 7.92 -13.16 1.19
CA ARG A 3 8.32 -11.86 1.75
C ARG A 3 7.43 -10.72 1.26
N GLU A 4 6.96 -10.80 0.03
CA GLU A 4 6.02 -9.84 -0.55
C GLU A 4 4.70 -9.80 0.22
N ASP A 5 4.24 -10.97 0.73
CA ASP A 5 3.09 -11.05 1.63
C ASP A 5 3.36 -10.32 2.95
N ALA A 6 4.51 -10.58 3.55
CA ALA A 6 4.91 -9.97 4.82
C ALA A 6 5.07 -8.45 4.70
N VAL A 7 5.66 -7.96 3.61
CA VAL A 7 5.78 -6.52 3.32
C VAL A 7 4.40 -5.91 3.10
N TYR A 8 3.54 -6.54 2.32
CA TYR A 8 2.16 -6.10 2.08
C TYR A 8 1.40 -5.90 3.39
N HIS A 9 1.31 -6.92 4.24
CA HIS A 9 0.59 -6.82 5.51
C HIS A 9 1.26 -5.84 6.47
N LYS A 10 2.59 -5.81 6.54
CA LYS A 10 3.32 -4.81 7.34
C LYS A 10 2.90 -3.39 6.96
N LEU A 11 2.84 -3.08 5.68
CA LEU A 11 2.49 -1.74 5.21
C LEU A 11 1.04 -1.37 5.51
N LEU A 12 0.11 -2.31 5.38
CA LEU A 12 -1.29 -2.08 5.72
C LEU A 12 -1.47 -1.84 7.22
N ILE A 13 -0.85 -2.67 8.06
CA ILE A 13 -0.86 -2.51 9.52
C ILE A 13 -0.26 -1.15 9.93
N MET A 14 0.91 -0.80 9.39
CA MET A 14 1.55 0.51 9.65
C MET A 14 0.71 1.69 9.15
N SER A 15 -0.21 1.47 8.21
CA SER A 15 -1.07 2.50 7.64
C SER A 15 -2.47 2.53 8.26
N CYS A 16 -2.68 1.75 9.34
CA CYS A 16 -3.94 1.56 10.03
C CYS A 16 -5.05 1.01 9.12
N LEU A 17 -4.69 0.10 8.22
CA LEU A 17 -5.60 -0.61 7.33
C LEU A 17 -5.67 -2.05 7.82
N ASP A 18 -6.81 -2.44 8.38
CA ASP A 18 -7.08 -3.82 8.77
C ASP A 18 -7.75 -4.55 7.59
N ASP A 19 -7.04 -5.51 7.00
CA ASP A 19 -7.48 -6.16 5.75
C ASP A 19 -7.45 -7.68 5.75
N GLY A 20 -7.21 -8.31 6.92
CA GLY A 20 -7.14 -9.76 7.04
C GLY A 20 -5.76 -10.33 7.37
N TYR A 21 -4.94 -9.60 8.13
CA TYR A 21 -3.68 -10.13 8.69
C TYR A 21 -3.92 -11.45 9.46
N ASP A 22 -4.96 -11.51 10.29
CA ASP A 22 -5.28 -12.72 11.06
C ASP A 22 -5.65 -13.89 10.16
N GLU A 23 -6.44 -13.65 9.11
CA GLU A 23 -6.79 -14.69 8.12
C GLU A 23 -5.54 -15.16 7.38
N TRP A 24 -4.66 -14.23 6.99
CA TRP A 24 -3.39 -14.55 6.35
C TRP A 24 -2.48 -15.41 7.24
N LEU A 25 -2.28 -15.03 8.50
CA LEU A 25 -1.47 -15.78 9.45
C LEU A 25 -2.07 -17.17 9.71
N ASN A 26 -3.39 -17.26 9.87
CA ASN A 26 -4.08 -18.54 10.09
C ASN A 26 -3.89 -19.53 8.93
N ARG A 27 -3.80 -19.06 7.68
CA ARG A 27 -3.50 -19.94 6.54
C ARG A 27 -2.15 -20.62 6.69
N TYR A 28 -1.12 -19.90 7.16
CA TYR A 28 0.20 -20.50 7.40
C TYR A 28 0.21 -21.42 8.61
N LEU A 29 -0.47 -21.05 9.70
CA LEU A 29 -0.59 -21.90 10.89
C LEU A 29 -1.23 -23.27 10.59
N VAL A 30 -2.13 -23.34 9.61
CA VAL A 30 -2.80 -24.59 9.21
C VAL A 30 -2.02 -25.35 8.14
N ALA A 31 -1.41 -24.65 7.19
CA ALA A 31 -0.83 -25.28 6.00
C ALA A 31 0.65 -25.67 6.14
N GLU A 32 1.39 -25.05 7.05
CA GLU A 32 2.84 -25.22 7.16
C GLU A 32 3.20 -26.25 8.24
N ASP A 33 3.91 -27.32 7.87
CA ASP A 33 4.39 -28.37 8.78
C ASP A 33 5.81 -28.84 8.37
N PRO A 34 6.86 -28.59 9.17
CA PRO A 34 6.84 -27.87 10.45
C PRO A 34 6.66 -26.36 10.26
N LEU A 35 6.07 -25.69 11.25
CA LEU A 35 5.97 -24.22 11.27
C LEU A 35 7.35 -23.58 11.31
N SER A 36 7.59 -22.61 10.43
CA SER A 36 8.79 -21.75 10.49
C SER A 36 8.77 -20.85 11.73
N ASP A 37 9.98 -20.47 12.17
CA ASP A 37 10.18 -19.60 13.33
C ASP A 37 9.42 -18.28 13.20
N ILE A 38 9.35 -17.70 12.00
CA ILE A 38 8.60 -16.47 11.73
C ILE A 38 7.09 -16.63 11.97
N VAL A 39 6.50 -17.75 11.54
CA VAL A 39 5.06 -18.01 11.75
C VAL A 39 4.77 -18.22 13.23
N LEU A 40 5.67 -18.91 13.94
CA LEU A 40 5.57 -19.08 15.39
C LEU A 40 5.67 -17.74 16.12
N GLU A 41 6.66 -16.91 15.81
CA GLU A 41 6.83 -15.58 16.42
C GLU A 41 5.63 -14.68 16.20
N LEU A 42 5.09 -14.65 14.97
CA LEU A 42 3.88 -13.88 14.66
C LEU A 42 2.66 -14.37 15.45
N ALA A 43 2.49 -15.67 15.64
CA ALA A 43 1.43 -16.22 16.47
C ALA A 43 1.58 -15.82 17.95
N TYR A 44 2.81 -15.74 18.46
CA TYR A 44 3.08 -15.27 19.83
C TYR A 44 2.88 -13.76 20.02
N CYS A 45 2.88 -12.96 18.96
CA CYS A 45 2.61 -11.53 19.06
C CYS A 45 1.17 -11.24 19.51
N GLY A 46 0.22 -12.12 19.21
CA GLY A 46 -1.19 -11.92 19.51
C GLY A 46 -1.71 -10.60 18.91
N SER A 47 -2.38 -9.78 19.72
CA SER A 47 -2.91 -8.47 19.29
C SER A 47 -1.91 -7.32 19.41
N ASP A 48 -0.63 -7.58 19.67
CA ASP A 48 0.40 -6.55 19.80
C ASP A 48 0.90 -6.11 18.41
N THR A 49 0.30 -5.02 17.90
CA THR A 49 0.62 -4.44 16.59
C THR A 49 2.09 -4.07 16.47
N ASN A 50 2.71 -3.51 17.53
CA ASN A 50 4.10 -3.06 17.47
C ASN A 50 5.07 -4.23 17.38
N LYS A 51 4.82 -5.31 18.13
CA LYS A 51 5.61 -6.54 18.01
C LYS A 51 5.43 -7.18 16.64
N THR A 52 4.19 -7.24 16.15
CA THR A 52 3.88 -7.75 14.80
C THR A 52 4.67 -7.00 13.73
N ILE A 53 4.65 -5.66 13.76
CA ILE A 53 5.44 -4.83 12.84
C ILE A 53 6.93 -5.13 12.99
N SER A 54 7.45 -5.24 14.21
CA SER A 54 8.87 -5.50 14.45
C SER A 54 9.33 -6.84 13.87
N VAL A 55 8.53 -7.90 14.07
CA VAL A 55 8.80 -9.25 13.56
C VAL A 55 8.78 -9.26 12.04
N LEU A 56 7.73 -8.69 11.42
CA LEU A 56 7.66 -8.55 9.97
C LEU A 56 8.80 -7.69 9.42
N HIS A 57 9.17 -6.61 10.10
CA HIS A 57 10.27 -5.74 9.68
C HIS A 57 11.60 -6.50 9.62
N HIS A 58 11.90 -7.31 10.64
CA HIS A 58 13.12 -8.11 10.67
C HIS A 58 13.14 -9.14 9.53
N PHE A 59 12.06 -9.91 9.37
CA PHE A 59 11.93 -10.90 8.30
C PHE A 59 12.08 -10.28 6.89
N CYS A 60 11.54 -9.07 6.69
CA CYS A 60 11.69 -8.33 5.44
C CYS A 60 13.14 -7.88 5.19
N ALA A 61 13.91 -7.55 6.23
CA ALA A 61 15.27 -7.04 6.08
C ALA A 61 16.28 -8.13 5.64
N GLU A 62 15.97 -9.41 5.88
CA GLU A 62 16.86 -10.54 5.64
C GLU A 62 16.86 -11.06 4.19
N GLY A 63 16.05 -10.50 3.30
CA GLY A 63 15.98 -10.99 1.92
C GLY A 63 15.46 -9.97 0.91
N GLN A 64 15.60 -10.33 -0.36
CA GLN A 64 15.06 -9.57 -1.48
C GLN A 64 13.58 -9.90 -1.68
N TYR A 65 12.83 -8.94 -2.20
CA TYR A 65 11.42 -9.06 -2.55
C TYR A 65 11.07 -8.07 -3.66
N ASP A 66 10.03 -8.37 -4.43
CA ASP A 66 9.57 -7.53 -5.55
C ASP A 66 8.58 -6.44 -5.08
N MET A 67 9.05 -5.21 -4.99
CA MET A 67 8.21 -4.06 -4.65
C MET A 67 7.17 -3.71 -5.74
N ALA A 68 7.35 -4.12 -6.99
CA ALA A 68 6.32 -3.97 -8.01
C ALA A 68 5.12 -4.88 -7.70
N ALA A 69 5.38 -6.13 -7.31
CA ALA A 69 4.35 -7.08 -6.90
C ALA A 69 3.61 -6.62 -5.62
N VAL A 70 4.34 -6.10 -4.63
CA VAL A 70 3.75 -5.50 -3.42
C VAL A 70 2.84 -4.32 -3.78
N GLY A 71 3.31 -3.42 -4.64
CA GLY A 71 2.53 -2.28 -5.12
C GLY A 71 1.23 -2.72 -5.80
N ASP A 72 1.28 -3.70 -6.70
CA ASP A 72 0.09 -4.21 -7.37
C ASP A 72 -0.93 -4.81 -6.40
N ARG A 73 -0.48 -5.52 -5.35
CA ARG A 73 -1.36 -6.04 -4.30
C ARG A 73 -2.05 -4.90 -3.52
N ILE A 74 -1.33 -3.85 -3.17
CA ILE A 74 -1.88 -2.65 -2.51
C ILE A 74 -2.91 -1.96 -3.42
N ARG A 75 -2.63 -1.81 -4.71
CA ARG A 75 -3.59 -1.27 -5.69
C ARG A 75 -4.87 -2.09 -5.73
N ARG A 76 -4.75 -3.43 -5.77
CA ARG A 76 -5.92 -4.33 -5.75
C ARG A 76 -6.70 -4.23 -4.45
N PHE A 77 -6.03 -4.06 -3.31
CA PHE A 77 -6.67 -3.76 -2.03
C PHE A 77 -7.52 -2.49 -2.14
N PHE A 78 -6.97 -1.38 -2.64
CA PHE A 78 -7.73 -0.14 -2.81
C PHE A 78 -8.87 -0.23 -3.82
N CYS A 79 -8.66 -0.97 -4.92
CA CYS A 79 -9.70 -1.22 -5.91
C CYS A 79 -10.88 -1.96 -5.28
N ARG A 80 -10.60 -3.04 -4.54
CA ARG A 80 -11.61 -3.82 -3.81
C ARG A 80 -12.36 -2.96 -2.79
N THR A 81 -11.65 -2.23 -1.93
CA THR A 81 -12.28 -1.45 -0.86
C THR A 81 -13.09 -0.26 -1.39
N TYR A 82 -12.69 0.30 -2.53
CA TYR A 82 -13.50 1.27 -3.26
C TYR A 82 -14.78 0.65 -3.82
N ASP A 83 -14.67 -0.48 -4.52
CA ASP A 83 -15.80 -1.16 -5.16
C ASP A 83 -16.82 -1.67 -4.13
N THR A 84 -16.36 -2.16 -2.97
CA THR A 84 -17.23 -2.56 -1.86
C THR A 84 -17.74 -1.38 -1.02
N LYS A 85 -17.29 -0.15 -1.32
CA LYS A 85 -17.62 1.10 -0.60
C LYS A 85 -17.21 1.07 0.88
N GLU A 86 -16.20 0.26 1.21
CA GLU A 86 -15.58 0.26 2.55
C GLU A 86 -14.79 1.54 2.79
N LEU A 87 -14.15 2.08 1.75
CA LEU A 87 -13.41 3.35 1.80
C LEU A 87 -13.88 4.30 0.70
N SER A 88 -14.01 5.58 1.05
CA SER A 88 -14.19 6.69 0.11
C SER A 88 -12.90 7.01 -0.65
N LYS A 89 -13.00 7.84 -1.71
CA LYS A 89 -11.82 8.32 -2.46
C LYS A 89 -10.85 9.05 -1.54
N GLU A 90 -11.36 9.93 -0.69
CA GLU A 90 -10.58 10.69 0.30
C GLU A 90 -9.83 9.79 1.28
N GLU A 91 -10.49 8.76 1.79
CA GLU A 91 -9.86 7.80 2.72
C GLU A 91 -8.78 6.97 2.02
N ILE A 92 -9.01 6.58 0.77
CA ILE A 92 -8.02 5.88 -0.06
C ILE A 92 -6.81 6.78 -0.32
N LEU A 93 -7.00 8.04 -0.69
CA LEU A 93 -5.89 8.98 -0.89
C LEU A 93 -5.07 9.18 0.39
N ALA A 94 -5.73 9.36 1.53
CA ALA A 94 -5.05 9.49 2.81
C ALA A 94 -4.27 8.21 3.17
N ALA A 95 -4.83 7.04 2.84
CA ALA A 95 -4.19 5.74 3.04
C ALA A 95 -2.97 5.54 2.12
N MET A 96 -3.08 5.91 0.85
CA MET A 96 -1.97 5.89 -0.12
C MET A 96 -0.76 6.67 0.40
N GLN A 97 -0.98 7.88 0.93
CA GLN A 97 0.08 8.72 1.48
C GLN A 97 0.76 8.08 2.70
N ARG A 98 -0.01 7.46 3.60
CA ARG A 98 0.56 6.69 4.73
C ARG A 98 1.38 5.50 4.25
N ILE A 99 0.86 4.75 3.27
CA ILE A 99 1.58 3.60 2.68
C ILE A 99 2.90 4.05 2.06
N VAL A 100 2.90 5.10 1.24
CA VAL A 100 4.12 5.62 0.59
C VAL A 100 5.14 6.08 1.64
N ALA A 101 4.69 6.77 2.69
CA ALA A 101 5.56 7.19 3.79
C ALA A 101 6.16 5.98 4.54
N ASN A 102 5.38 4.92 4.74
CA ASN A 102 5.80 3.71 5.46
C ASN A 102 6.63 2.73 4.62
N ALA A 103 6.53 2.78 3.29
CA ALA A 103 7.28 1.90 2.39
C ALA A 103 8.79 2.17 2.39
N GLY A 104 9.21 3.37 2.80
CA GLY A 104 10.62 3.74 2.88
C GLY A 104 11.30 3.87 1.51
N ASN A 105 12.58 4.28 1.54
CA ASN A 105 13.48 4.51 0.40
C ASN A 105 12.80 4.97 -0.91
N GLN A 106 12.22 6.17 -0.86
CA GLN A 106 11.38 6.73 -1.91
C GLN A 106 12.08 6.80 -3.29
N ASN A 107 13.40 6.97 -3.33
CA ASN A 107 14.16 7.13 -4.57
C ASN A 107 14.04 5.94 -5.54
N ASP A 108 13.97 4.71 -5.04
CA ASP A 108 13.84 3.52 -5.90
C ASP A 108 12.37 3.22 -6.24
N LEU A 109 11.43 3.63 -5.38
CA LEU A 109 10.00 3.41 -5.55
C LEU A 109 9.38 4.31 -6.63
N TYR A 110 9.92 5.51 -6.85
CA TYR A 110 9.43 6.41 -7.90
C TYR A 110 9.68 5.91 -9.33
N CYS A 111 10.55 4.90 -9.51
CA CYS A 111 10.69 4.18 -10.77
C CYS A 111 9.54 3.21 -11.03
N LEU A 112 8.67 2.96 -10.04
CA LEU A 112 7.56 2.02 -10.12
C LEU A 112 6.22 2.78 -10.29
N PRO A 113 5.46 2.52 -11.38
CA PRO A 113 4.23 3.26 -11.71
C PRO A 113 3.19 3.36 -10.59
N VAL A 114 2.94 2.26 -9.88
CA VAL A 114 1.93 2.21 -8.81
C VAL A 114 2.31 3.12 -7.65
N TRP A 115 3.57 3.04 -7.22
CA TRP A 115 4.09 3.82 -6.09
C TRP A 115 4.13 5.31 -6.42
N ALA A 116 4.65 5.66 -7.60
CA ALA A 116 4.66 7.04 -8.09
C ALA A 116 3.23 7.62 -8.16
N SER A 117 2.26 6.83 -8.62
CA SER A 117 0.87 7.30 -8.72
C SER A 117 0.23 7.55 -7.35
N MET A 118 0.50 6.70 -6.35
CA MET A 118 0.00 6.90 -4.98
C MET A 118 0.48 8.22 -4.38
N ASP A 119 1.74 8.59 -4.64
CA ASP A 119 2.35 9.85 -4.18
C ASP A 119 1.67 11.07 -4.80
N ILE A 120 1.36 11.01 -6.09
CA ILE A 120 0.87 12.13 -6.91
C ILE A 120 -0.64 12.36 -6.82
N LEU A 121 -1.42 11.31 -6.53
CA LEU A 121 -2.89 11.39 -6.58
C LEU A 121 -3.48 12.38 -5.56
N ASP A 122 -2.85 12.55 -4.40
CA ASP A 122 -3.31 13.57 -3.44
C ASP A 122 -3.10 14.98 -4.00
N ASP A 123 -1.99 15.24 -4.70
CA ASP A 123 -1.76 16.53 -5.36
C ASP A 123 -2.84 16.81 -6.42
N TYR A 124 -3.21 15.82 -7.24
CA TYR A 124 -4.32 15.96 -8.19
C TYR A 124 -5.65 16.27 -7.49
N TYR A 125 -5.93 15.61 -6.37
CA TYR A 125 -7.12 15.88 -5.57
C TYR A 125 -7.12 17.33 -5.06
N GLN A 126 -6.00 17.83 -4.53
CA GLN A 126 -5.88 19.21 -4.08
C GLN A 126 -6.04 20.22 -5.24
N LEU A 127 -5.45 19.93 -6.42
CA LEU A 127 -5.60 20.77 -7.61
C LEU A 127 -7.05 20.84 -8.08
N ALA A 128 -7.79 19.72 -8.02
CA ALA A 128 -9.21 19.69 -8.34
C ALA A 128 -10.04 20.51 -7.35
N LYS A 129 -9.76 20.41 -6.05
CA LYS A 129 -10.41 21.24 -5.01
C LYS A 129 -10.16 22.73 -5.21
N GLN A 130 -8.99 23.11 -5.71
CA GLN A 130 -8.64 24.49 -6.01
C GLN A 130 -9.20 24.98 -7.34
N GLY A 131 -9.84 24.11 -8.13
CA GLY A 131 -10.36 24.44 -9.46
C GLY A 131 -9.29 24.61 -10.54
N ILE A 132 -8.05 24.17 -10.28
CA ILE A 132 -6.95 24.24 -11.24
C ILE A 132 -7.10 23.15 -12.31
N ILE A 133 -7.56 21.96 -11.91
CA ILE A 133 -8.01 20.90 -12.82
C ILE A 133 -9.48 20.58 -12.58
N SER A 134 -10.14 19.95 -13.56
CA SER A 134 -11.51 19.47 -13.37
C SER A 134 -11.55 18.23 -12.47
N TRP A 135 -12.68 18.03 -11.79
CA TRP A 135 -12.96 16.79 -11.07
C TRP A 135 -12.95 15.57 -12.00
N GLU A 136 -13.38 15.71 -13.26
CA GLU A 136 -13.30 14.65 -14.26
C GLU A 136 -11.86 14.22 -14.55
N ARG A 137 -10.91 15.16 -14.57
CA ARG A 137 -9.48 14.85 -14.76
C ARG A 137 -8.91 14.11 -13.55
N PHE A 138 -9.25 14.54 -12.34
CA PHE A 138 -8.89 13.80 -11.12
C PHE A 138 -9.49 12.40 -11.12
N ASP A 139 -10.78 12.27 -11.40
CA ASP A 139 -11.49 10.99 -11.41
C ASP A 139 -10.88 10.03 -12.45
N PHE A 140 -10.55 10.53 -13.64
CA PHE A 140 -9.85 9.74 -14.65
C PHE A 140 -8.51 9.22 -14.13
N ALA A 141 -7.70 10.05 -13.46
CA ALA A 141 -6.42 9.63 -12.89
C ALA A 141 -6.60 8.60 -11.77
N PHE A 142 -7.55 8.84 -10.86
CA PHE A 142 -7.86 7.93 -9.75
C PHE A 142 -8.32 6.56 -10.25
N PHE A 143 -9.23 6.51 -11.23
CA PHE A 143 -9.67 5.25 -11.81
C PHE A 143 -8.61 4.58 -12.68
N SER A 144 -7.75 5.34 -13.34
CA SER A 144 -6.61 4.79 -14.08
C SER A 144 -5.63 4.09 -13.14
N TYR A 145 -5.36 4.68 -11.97
CA TYR A 145 -4.60 4.01 -10.92
C TYR A 145 -5.28 2.72 -10.46
N LEU A 146 -6.56 2.78 -10.06
CA LEU A 146 -7.25 1.60 -9.51
C LEU A 146 -7.29 0.45 -10.51
N ASN A 147 -7.49 0.74 -11.80
CA ASN A 147 -7.62 -0.30 -12.83
C ASN A 147 -6.25 -0.81 -13.32
N ASN A 148 -5.30 0.09 -13.57
CA ASN A 148 -4.11 -0.23 -14.37
C ASN A 148 -2.79 0.10 -13.68
N GLY A 149 -2.80 0.77 -12.51
CA GLY A 149 -1.58 1.18 -11.81
C GLY A 149 -0.69 2.14 -12.63
N THR A 150 -1.28 2.82 -13.61
CA THR A 150 -0.56 3.66 -14.58
C THR A 150 -0.07 4.96 -13.96
N PRO A 151 1.14 5.43 -14.34
CA PRO A 151 1.67 6.71 -13.86
C PRO A 151 0.70 7.84 -14.21
N VAL A 152 0.36 8.64 -13.22
CA VAL A 152 -0.38 9.88 -13.42
C VAL A 152 0.58 10.94 -13.98
N ASP A 153 0.10 11.76 -14.92
CA ASP A 153 0.87 12.81 -15.58
C ASP A 153 1.52 13.76 -14.56
N SER A 154 2.86 13.72 -14.49
CA SER A 154 3.66 14.47 -13.51
C SER A 154 4.00 15.89 -13.97
N ASP A 155 3.75 16.25 -15.23
CA ASP A 155 4.09 17.57 -15.79
C ASP A 155 3.28 18.69 -15.11
N LEU A 156 2.10 18.39 -14.59
CA LEU A 156 1.26 19.33 -13.84
C LEU A 156 1.77 19.64 -12.42
N ILE A 157 2.59 18.78 -11.81
CA ILE A 157 3.05 18.93 -10.43
C ILE A 157 4.10 20.04 -10.32
N TRP A 158 4.88 20.24 -11.39
CA TRP A 158 5.91 21.27 -11.48
C TRP A 158 5.34 22.70 -11.48
N ILE A 159 4.04 22.88 -11.77
CA ILE A 159 3.37 24.20 -11.71
C ILE A 159 3.23 24.69 -10.26
N LYS A 160 3.22 23.81 -9.26
CA LYS A 160 3.02 24.15 -7.84
C LYS A 160 4.34 24.36 -7.08
N ARG A 161 5.47 23.89 -7.63
CA ARG A 161 6.82 24.02 -7.02
C ARG A 161 7.66 25.17 -7.61
N GLY A 162 7.12 25.90 -8.59
CA GLY A 162 7.73 27.08 -9.22
C GLY A 162 7.21 28.40 -8.66
#